data_AF-A0A969GMX4-F1
#
_entry.id   AF-A0A969GMX4-F1
#
_cell.length_a   1.000
_cell.length_b   1.000
_cell.length_c   1.000
_cell.angle_alpha   90.00
_cell.angle_beta   90.00
_cell.angle_gamma   90.00
#
_symmetry.space_group_name_H-M   'P 1'
#
loop_
_entity.id
_entity.type
_entity.pdbx_description
1 polymer ?
#
loop_
_entity_poly.entity_id
_entity_poly.type
_entity_poly.pdbx_seq_one_letter_code
_entity_poly.pdbx_strand_id
1 'polypeptide(L)' 'MYSYHFMDANHRLVFRYDDADHHHELSLSTHPHHKHDASEENVVASSAPTLADVLAEVAVLVALD' A
#
# COMPACT_ATOMS: atom_id res chain seq x y z
N MET A 1 -10.29 -7.86 -5.50
CA MET A 1 -8.85 -8.13 -5.61
C MET A 1 -8.18 -7.06 -6.44
N TYR A 2 -7.40 -6.21 -5.78
CA TYR A 2 -6.48 -5.26 -6.37
C TYR A 2 -5.13 -5.35 -5.65
N SER A 3 -4.07 -4.91 -6.31
CA SER A 3 -2.80 -4.67 -5.67
C SER A 3 -2.07 -3.54 -6.37
N TYR A 4 -1.67 -2.53 -5.62
CA TYR A 4 -0.82 -1.44 -6.08
C TYR A 4 0.49 -1.51 -5.30
N HIS A 5 1.54 -1.98 -5.96
CA HIS A 5 2.85 -2.21 -5.36
C HIS A 5 3.86 -1.21 -5.93
N PHE A 6 4.49 -0.42 -5.08
CA PHE A 6 5.53 0.54 -5.46
C PHE A 6 6.84 0.24 -4.73
N MET A 7 7.94 0.15 -5.50
CA MET A 7 9.30 -0.12 -5.01
C MET A 7 10.28 0.93 -5.52
N ASP A 8 11.39 1.07 -4.79
CA ASP A 8 12.55 1.81 -5.27
C ASP A 8 13.39 1.00 -6.28
N ALA A 9 14.44 1.63 -6.82
CA ALA A 9 15.35 1.02 -7.79
C ALA A 9 16.17 -0.17 -7.23
N ASN A 10 16.20 -0.34 -5.91
CA ASN A 10 16.85 -1.46 -5.22
C ASN A 10 15.86 -2.57 -4.83
N HIS A 11 14.63 -2.53 -5.38
CA HIS A 11 13.54 -3.45 -5.06
C HIS A 11 13.11 -3.43 -3.59
N ARG A 12 13.29 -2.30 -2.91
CA ARG A 12 12.76 -2.12 -1.55
C ARG A 12 11.32 -1.64 -1.65
N LEU A 13 10.43 -2.27 -0.90
CA LEU A 13 9.04 -1.85 -0.79
C LEU A 13 8.99 -0.42 -0.27
N VAL A 14 8.33 0.46 -1.03
CA VAL A 14 7.97 1.80 -0.56
C VAL A 14 6.58 1.73 0.06
N PHE A 15 5.62 1.21 -0.69
CA PHE A 15 4.33 0.79 -0.15
C PHE A 15 3.66 -0.27 -1.03
N ARG A 16 2.72 -1.01 -0.44
CA ARG A 16 1.71 -1.77 -1.19
C ARG A 16 0.33 -1.56 -0.60
N TYR A 17 -0.65 -1.30 -1.45
CA TYR A 17 -2.07 -1.39 -1.11
C TYR A 17 -2.64 -2.67 -1.71
N ASP A 18 -3.34 -3.48 -0.92
CA ASP A 18 -4.11 -4.62 -1.44
C ASP A 18 -5.33 -4.93 -0.55
N ASP A 19 -6.17 -5.84 -1.03
CA ASP A 19 -7.40 -6.34 -0.40
C ASP A 19 -7.42 -7.86 -0.28
N ALA A 20 -6.24 -8.51 -0.25
CA ALA A 20 -6.17 -9.95 -0.04
C ALA A 20 -6.74 -10.30 1.34
N ASP A 21 -7.49 -11.41 1.41
CA ASP A 21 -8.13 -11.88 2.64
C ASP A 21 -7.12 -12.57 3.56
N HIS A 22 -6.23 -11.77 4.14
CA HIS A 22 -5.21 -12.16 5.10
C HIS A 22 -5.10 -11.12 6.23
N HIS A 23 -4.23 -11.38 7.21
CA HIS A 23 -4.01 -10.51 8.38
C HIS A 23 -5.22 -10.35 9.33
N HIS A 24 -6.09 -11.35 9.43
CA HIS A 24 -7.22 -11.32 10.37
C HIS A 24 -6.80 -11.10 11.83
N GLU A 25 -5.61 -11.58 12.21
CA GLU A 25 -5.03 -11.42 13.53
C GLU A 25 -4.83 -9.96 13.93
N LEU A 26 -4.70 -9.04 12.96
CA LEU A 26 -4.51 -7.62 13.21
C LEU A 26 -5.81 -6.86 13.51
N SER A 27 -6.98 -7.46 13.24
CA SER A 27 -8.29 -6.85 13.50
C SER A 27 -8.44 -5.40 12.99
N LEU A 28 -7.90 -5.12 11.79
CA LEU A 28 -7.96 -3.78 11.19
C LEU A 28 -9.41 -3.38 10.90
N SER A 29 -9.76 -2.13 11.21
CA SER A 29 -11.10 -1.59 10.96
C SER A 29 -11.48 -1.53 9.47
N THR A 30 -10.49 -1.62 8.59
CA THR A 30 -10.64 -1.55 7.13
C THR A 30 -10.56 -2.91 6.44
N HIS A 31 -10.44 -4.01 7.18
CA HIS A 31 -10.30 -5.36 6.62
C HIS A 31 -11.36 -5.65 5.53
N PRO A 32 -10.98 -6.20 4.36
CA PRO A 32 -9.65 -6.74 4.00
C PRO A 32 -8.65 -5.69 3.51
N HIS A 33 -9.02 -4.42 3.40
CA HIS A 33 -8.15 -3.37 2.88
C HIS A 33 -7.07 -2.97 3.88
N HIS A 34 -5.84 -2.95 3.41
CA HIS A 34 -4.67 -2.56 4.20
C HIS A 34 -3.55 -2.00 3.31
N LYS A 35 -2.55 -1.41 3.97
CA LYS A 35 -1.31 -0.95 3.35
C LYS A 35 -0.14 -1.65 4.04
N HIS A 36 0.79 -2.19 3.26
CA HIS A 36 2.14 -2.49 3.72
C HIS A 36 2.99 -1.23 3.54
N ASP A 37 3.52 -0.68 4.64
CA ASP A 37 4.21 0.61 4.65
C ASP A 37 5.71 0.42 4.87
N ALA A 38 6.51 0.65 3.83
CA ALA A 38 7.97 0.43 3.77
C ALA A 38 8.48 -1.00 4.06
N SER A 39 7.64 -1.94 4.51
CA SER A 39 7.98 -3.34 4.80
C SER A 39 6.73 -4.22 4.72
N GLU A 40 6.93 -5.49 4.33
CA GLU A 40 5.86 -6.50 4.25
C GLU A 40 5.23 -6.79 5.62
N GLU A 41 6.01 -6.65 6.69
CA GLU A 41 5.58 -6.89 8.07
C GLU A 41 4.87 -5.67 8.70
N ASN A 42 5.04 -4.48 8.13
CA ASN A 42 4.43 -3.25 8.63
C ASN A 42 3.07 -3.01 7.97
N VAL A 43 2.06 -3.74 8.44
CA VAL A 43 0.69 -3.68 7.93
C VAL A 43 -0.13 -2.66 8.73
N VAL A 44 -0.71 -1.68 8.03
CA VAL A 44 -1.54 -0.63 8.63
C VAL A 44 -2.94 -0.59 8.01
N ALA A 45 -3.92 -0.15 8.81
CA ALA A 45 -5.27 0.08 8.32
C ALA A 45 -5.27 1.15 7.23
N SER A 46 -5.97 0.88 6.12
CA SER A 46 -6.11 1.83 5.03
C SER A 46 -7.38 1.53 4.23
N SER A 47 -8.10 2.58 3.85
CA SER A 47 -9.17 2.45 2.86
C SER A 47 -8.60 2.10 1.49
N ALA A 48 -9.39 1.44 0.64
CA ALA A 48 -9.00 1.18 -0.74
C ALA A 48 -8.77 2.50 -1.50
N PRO A 49 -7.54 2.79 -1.97
CA PRO A 49 -7.30 3.96 -2.79
C PRO A 49 -7.74 3.71 -4.23
N THR A 50 -8.03 4.78 -4.97
CA THR A 50 -8.11 4.69 -6.43
C THR A 50 -6.71 4.67 -7.04
N LEU A 51 -6.58 4.22 -8.29
CA LEU A 51 -5.31 4.31 -9.01
C LEU A 51 -4.81 5.76 -9.12
N ALA A 52 -5.71 6.74 -9.22
CA ALA A 52 -5.34 8.16 -9.28
C ALA A 52 -4.70 8.63 -7.97
N ASP A 53 -5.23 8.20 -6.81
CA ASP A 53 -4.64 8.51 -5.50
C ASP A 53 -3.23 7.92 -5.38
N VAL A 54 -3.05 6.67 -5.81
CA VAL A 54 -1.74 6.00 -5.80
C VAL A 54 -0.74 6.72 -6.70
N LEU A 55 -1.13 7.10 -7.92
CA LEU A 55 -0.24 7.83 -8.83
C LEU A 55 0.13 9.21 -8.28
N ALA A 56 -0.80 9.89 -7.61
CA ALA A 56 -0.52 11.15 -6.93
C ALA A 56 0.49 10.98 -5.79
N GLU A 57 0.35 9.93 -4.96
CA GLU A 57 1.33 9.60 -3.92
C GLU A 57 2.70 9.29 -4.51
N VAL A 58 2.78 8.49 -5.59
CA VAL A 58 4.03 8.21 -6.29
C VAL A 58 4.66 9.49 -6.83
N ALA A 59 3.88 10.37 -7.47
CA ALA A 59 4.39 11.61 -8.04
C ALA A 59 5.03 12.53 -6.98
N VAL A 60 4.42 12.61 -5.79
CA VAL A 60 4.98 13.34 -4.64
C VAL A 60 6.28 12.72 -4.16
N LEU A 61 6.35 11.38 -4.09
CA LEU A 61 7.52 10.66 -3.58
C LEU A 61 8.73 10.71 -4.51
N VAL A 62 8.50 10.70 -5.83
CA VAL A 62 9.59 10.70 -6.81
C VAL A 62 9.98 12.10 -7.28
N ALA A 63 9.38 13.15 -6.69
CA ALA A 63 9.60 14.55 -7.01
C ALA A 63 9.57 14.81 -8.54
N LEU A 64 8.45 14.44 -9.19
CA LEU A 64 8.21 14.85 -10.57
C LEU A 64 7.98 16.37 -10.60
N ASP A 65 9.02 17.12 -10.98
CA ASP A 65 8.91 18.53 -11.40
C ASP A 65 8.19 18.64 -12.76
#